data_AF-A0A841D5Y2-F1
#
_entry.id   AF-A0A841D5Y2-F1
#
_cell.length_a   1.000
_cell.length_b   1.000
_cell.length_c   1.000
_cell.angle_alpha   90.00
_cell.angle_beta   90.00
_cell.angle_gamma   90.00
#
_symmetry.space_group_name_H-M   'P 1'
#
loop_
_entity.id
_entity.type
_entity.pdbx_description
1 polymer ?
#
loop_
_entity_poly.entity_id
_entity_poly.type
_entity_poly.pdbx_seq_one_letter_code
_entity_poly.pdbx_strand_id
1 'polypeptide(L)'
;MTIRPRPGPGPAPGDMALPDGLWMSSIARGLLDNLSGSGSRQAERCLSRRELEEWVDRLMRQRGEEGLSALRDAARDIAPSIRREPEMRVLDTLLSSVLATHDGGGLESVVLRARATGSPYDPSRMEKLEKLATALHDAPPDVLPSLPADSVRRRLLPLFLVTEVHPFDDGNGRVARIMMNAELVAGGEVRVIVPTVYRVNYLAALKSATHNDGFGALIGVLSFARRYTARIDFSDRSTAESDLTRTNAFRDALEAEANGIRLALP
;
A
#
# COMPACT_ATOMS: atom_id res chain seq x y z
N MET A 1 13.72 22.70 -7.25
CA MET A 1 13.87 22.30 -5.83
C MET A 1 15.34 22.10 -5.56
N THR A 2 15.92 22.78 -4.57
CA THR A 2 17.34 22.67 -4.22
C THR A 2 17.47 21.85 -2.94
N ILE A 3 18.09 20.67 -3.02
CA ILE A 3 18.34 19.80 -1.87
C ILE A 3 19.74 20.10 -1.34
N ARG A 4 19.85 20.42 -0.05
CA ARG A 4 21.14 20.67 0.62
C ARG A 4 21.39 19.58 1.67
N PRO A 5 22.22 18.55 1.36
CA PRO A 5 22.57 17.55 2.35
C PRO A 5 23.41 18.18 3.47
N ARG A 6 23.29 17.66 4.69
CA ARG A 6 24.13 18.08 5.83
C ARG A 6 24.83 16.87 6.43
N PRO A 7 26.07 17.05 6.94
CA PRO A 7 26.74 16.02 7.69
C PRO A 7 25.90 15.61 8.90
N GLY A 8 25.63 14.32 9.03
CA GLY A 8 25.00 13.71 10.19
C GLY A 8 25.80 12.50 10.64
N PRO A 9 25.30 11.73 11.62
CA PRO A 9 25.80 10.38 11.86
C PRO A 9 25.78 9.58 10.55
N GLY A 10 26.75 8.68 10.36
CA GLY A 10 26.85 7.82 9.18
C GLY A 10 25.61 6.94 8.95
N PRO A 11 25.58 6.14 7.88
CA PRO A 11 24.46 5.24 7.63
C PRO A 11 24.27 4.24 8.77
N ALA A 12 23.02 3.97 9.10
CA ALA A 12 22.64 2.97 10.09
C ALA A 12 21.98 1.76 9.40
N PRO A 13 21.90 0.59 10.08
CA PRO A 13 21.13 -0.55 9.58
C PRO A 13 19.71 -0.15 9.14
N GLY A 14 19.33 -0.59 7.94
CA GLY A 14 18.03 -0.29 7.33
C GLY A 14 17.97 1.01 6.53
N ASP A 15 18.99 1.87 6.57
CA ASP A 15 19.09 3.03 5.68
C ASP A 15 19.37 2.55 4.24
N MET A 16 18.80 3.26 3.26
CA MET A 16 18.94 2.92 1.85
C MET A 16 19.97 3.82 1.17
N ALA A 17 20.98 3.21 0.55
CA ALA A 17 21.96 3.94 -0.24
C ALA A 17 21.28 4.58 -1.46
N LEU A 18 21.58 5.85 -1.69
CA LEU A 18 21.21 6.59 -2.89
C LEU A 18 22.48 6.93 -3.70
N PRO A 19 22.34 7.34 -4.98
CA PRO A 19 23.46 7.84 -5.76
C PRO A 19 24.23 8.98 -5.05
N ASP A 20 25.48 9.17 -5.47
CA ASP A 20 26.34 10.29 -5.04
C ASP A 20 26.61 10.34 -3.52
N GLY A 21 26.65 9.17 -2.86
CA GLY A 21 26.98 9.05 -1.43
C GLY A 21 25.88 9.53 -0.50
N LEU A 22 24.66 9.74 -1.02
CA LEU A 22 23.49 10.07 -0.24
C LEU A 22 22.86 8.83 0.39
N TRP A 23 22.12 9.03 1.48
CA TRP A 23 21.42 7.97 2.18
C TRP A 23 20.01 8.43 2.53
N MET A 24 19.04 7.55 2.29
CA MET A 24 17.69 7.72 2.76
C MET A 24 17.54 7.01 4.10
N SER A 25 17.14 7.75 5.13
CA SER A 25 16.91 7.20 6.47
C SER A 25 15.85 6.10 6.45
N SER A 26 16.10 5.03 7.20
CA SER A 26 15.09 4.05 7.55
C SER A 26 13.93 4.69 8.32
N ILE A 27 12.79 4.00 8.40
CA ILE A 27 11.65 4.43 9.21
C ILE A 27 12.06 4.57 10.68
N ALA A 28 12.82 3.60 11.21
CA ALA A 28 13.32 3.60 12.58
C ALA A 28 14.19 4.84 12.86
N ARG A 29 15.14 5.15 11.97
CA ARG A 29 15.97 6.36 12.06
C ARG A 29 15.15 7.63 11.95
N GLY A 30 14.19 7.66 11.02
CA GLY A 30 13.30 8.79 10.83
C GLY A 30 12.46 9.11 12.06
N LEU A 31 11.96 8.10 12.79
CA LEU A 31 11.24 8.30 14.05
C LEU A 31 12.13 8.98 15.11
N LEU A 32 13.38 8.54 15.24
CA LEU A 32 14.35 9.11 16.19
C LEU A 32 14.77 10.53 15.81
N ASP A 33 15.10 10.77 14.54
CA ASP A 33 15.56 12.09 14.07
C ASP A 33 14.46 13.16 14.16
N ASN A 34 13.18 12.77 14.04
CA ASN A 34 12.06 13.70 14.22
C ASN A 34 11.75 14.01 15.70
N LEU A 35 12.28 13.24 16.64
CA LEU A 35 12.17 13.52 18.08
C LEU A 35 13.26 14.49 18.60
N SER A 36 14.30 14.75 17.80
CA SER A 36 15.44 15.59 18.19
C SER A 36 15.16 17.10 18.14
N GLY A 37 13.96 17.53 17.74
CA GLY A 37 13.64 18.92 17.41
C GLY A 37 13.16 19.80 18.58
N SER A 38 12.76 19.22 19.72
CA SER A 38 12.09 19.96 20.80
C SER A 38 12.94 21.11 21.37
N GLY A 39 12.56 22.36 21.06
CA GLY A 39 13.16 23.57 21.64
C GLY A 39 14.42 24.11 20.97
N SER A 40 14.77 23.66 19.75
CA SER A 40 15.97 24.11 19.05
C SER A 40 15.66 24.71 17.66
N ARG A 41 16.66 25.32 17.02
CA ARG A 41 16.59 25.76 15.60
C ARG A 41 16.37 24.60 14.61
N GLN A 42 16.37 23.36 15.10
CA GLN A 42 16.02 22.14 14.38
C GLN A 42 14.52 21.84 14.38
N ALA A 43 13.72 22.48 15.23
CA ALA A 43 12.27 22.26 15.34
C ALA A 43 11.54 22.44 13.99
N GLU A 44 11.93 23.42 13.17
CA GLU A 44 11.35 23.65 11.84
C GLU A 44 11.62 22.50 10.83
N ARG A 45 12.51 21.57 11.17
CA ARG A 45 12.96 20.47 10.30
C ARG A 45 12.54 19.10 10.80
N CYS A 46 11.88 19.06 11.95
CA CYS A 46 11.32 17.88 12.55
C CYS A 46 9.79 17.97 12.46
N LEU A 47 9.13 16.82 12.44
CA LEU A 47 7.69 16.76 12.63
C LEU A 47 7.32 17.35 14.00
N SER A 48 6.19 18.05 14.07
CA SER A 48 5.57 18.39 15.33
C SER A 48 5.18 17.13 16.11
N ARG A 49 4.94 17.28 17.42
CA ARG A 49 4.52 16.15 18.28
C ARG A 49 3.26 15.48 17.70
N ARG A 50 2.24 16.25 17.34
CA ARG A 50 1.04 15.76 16.65
C ARG A 50 1.35 15.00 15.35
N GLU A 51 2.18 15.55 14.46
CA GLU A 51 2.50 14.90 13.18
C GLU A 51 3.29 13.59 13.35
N LEU A 52 4.18 13.53 14.34
CA LEU A 52 4.88 12.30 14.69
C LEU A 52 3.91 11.23 15.20
N GLU A 53 2.96 11.62 16.05
CA GLU A 53 1.91 10.73 16.55
C GLU A 53 1.00 10.21 15.43
N GLU A 54 0.61 11.08 14.49
CA GLU A 54 -0.15 10.69 13.29
C GLU A 54 0.65 9.77 12.37
N TRP A 55 1.98 9.97 12.29
CA TRP A 55 2.85 9.04 11.57
C TRP A 55 2.92 7.67 12.24
N VAL A 56 3.03 7.61 13.57
CA VAL A 56 2.96 6.36 14.34
C VAL A 56 1.63 5.64 14.13
N ASP A 57 0.49 6.36 14.16
CA ASP A 57 -0.82 5.76 13.87
C ASP A 57 -0.88 5.16 12.46
N ARG A 58 -0.36 5.87 11.44
CA ARG A 58 -0.26 5.33 10.08
C ARG A 58 0.58 4.07 10.00
N LEU A 59 1.73 4.05 10.67
CA LEU A 59 2.60 2.85 10.72
C LEU A 59 1.88 1.68 11.38
N MET A 60 1.14 1.92 12.46
CA MET A 60 0.32 0.92 13.13
C MET A 60 -0.77 0.36 12.19
N ARG A 61 -1.47 1.21 11.43
CA ARG A 61 -2.48 0.76 10.45
C ARG A 61 -1.89 -0.05 9.31
N GLN A 62 -0.70 0.32 8.83
CA GLN A 62 -0.07 -0.31 7.68
C GLN A 62 0.64 -1.63 8.04
N ARG A 63 1.21 -1.72 9.24
CA ARG A 63 2.13 -2.80 9.64
C ARG A 63 1.63 -3.64 10.81
N GLY A 64 0.58 -3.22 11.50
CA GLY A 64 0.08 -3.86 12.71
C GLY A 64 1.02 -3.72 13.91
N GLU A 65 0.64 -4.35 15.02
CA GLU A 65 1.38 -4.35 16.29
C GLU A 65 2.77 -4.96 16.17
N GLU A 66 2.88 -6.11 15.49
CA GLU A 66 4.14 -6.80 15.27
C GLU A 66 5.11 -5.92 14.48
N GLY A 67 4.63 -5.29 13.41
CA GLY A 67 5.45 -4.42 12.59
C GLY A 67 5.88 -3.14 13.32
N LEU A 68 5.01 -2.58 14.16
CA LEU A 68 5.38 -1.43 14.99
C LEU A 68 6.37 -1.80 16.10
N SER A 69 6.21 -3.00 16.68
CA SER A 69 7.15 -3.56 17.67
C SER A 69 8.54 -3.81 17.04
N ALA A 70 8.58 -4.37 15.83
CA ALA A 70 9.83 -4.54 15.09
C ALA A 70 10.52 -3.21 14.77
N LEU A 71 9.75 -2.15 14.44
CA LEU A 71 10.28 -0.80 14.25
C LEU A 71 10.84 -0.21 15.54
N ARG A 72 10.20 -0.46 16.68
CA ARG A 72 10.70 -0.05 18.01
C ARG A 72 12.05 -0.69 18.30
N ASP A 73 12.16 -1.98 18.06
CA ASP A 73 13.39 -2.73 18.35
C ASP A 73 14.52 -2.31 17.40
N ALA A 74 14.22 -2.14 16.10
CA ALA A 74 15.19 -1.59 15.15
C ALA A 74 15.65 -0.17 15.54
N ALA A 75 14.75 0.70 16.02
CA ALA A 75 15.11 2.02 16.52
C ALA A 75 16.03 1.93 17.75
N ARG A 76 15.75 0.99 18.66
CA ARG A 76 16.57 0.75 19.85
C ARG A 76 17.98 0.32 19.50
N ASP A 77 18.12 -0.56 18.52
CA ASP A 77 19.41 -1.08 18.07
C ASP A 77 20.28 0.01 17.41
N ILE A 78 19.68 0.90 16.61
CA ILE A 78 20.43 1.94 15.91
C ILE A 78 20.73 3.18 16.78
N ALA A 79 19.91 3.47 17.80
CA ALA A 79 20.00 4.70 18.58
C ALA A 79 21.42 5.02 19.11
N PRO A 80 22.23 4.07 19.62
CA PRO A 80 23.59 4.33 20.06
C PRO A 80 24.52 4.78 18.92
N SER A 81 24.40 4.15 17.74
CA SER A 81 25.26 4.43 16.59
C SER A 81 25.04 5.83 16.01
N ILE A 82 23.82 6.36 16.16
CA ILE A 82 23.44 7.69 15.66
C ILE A 82 23.35 8.75 16.77
N ARG A 83 23.69 8.40 18.02
CA ARG A 83 23.62 9.29 19.20
C ARG A 83 22.22 9.86 19.43
N ARG A 84 21.23 8.96 19.50
CA ARG A 84 19.79 9.25 19.69
C ARG A 84 19.18 8.50 20.87
N GLU A 85 19.98 8.10 21.83
CA GLU A 85 19.54 7.38 23.03
C GLU A 85 18.50 8.16 23.85
N PRO A 86 18.60 9.50 24.01
CA PRO A 86 17.55 10.29 24.65
C PRO A 86 16.22 10.21 23.90
N GLU A 87 16.24 10.37 22.58
CA GLU A 87 15.05 10.30 21.71
C GLU A 87 14.43 8.91 21.71
N MET A 88 15.25 7.86 21.78
CA MET A 88 14.76 6.49 21.87
C MET A 88 13.91 6.27 23.13
N ARG A 89 14.26 6.88 24.28
CA ARG A 89 13.42 6.78 25.49
C ARG A 89 12.05 7.44 25.31
N VAL A 90 12.01 8.55 24.59
CA VAL A 90 10.75 9.24 24.26
C VAL A 90 9.91 8.39 23.30
N LEU A 91 10.55 7.80 22.28
CA LEU A 91 9.90 6.90 21.34
C LEU A 91 9.35 5.65 22.02
N ASP A 92 10.12 5.05 22.94
CA ASP A 92 9.72 3.85 23.68
C ASP A 92 8.45 4.10 24.52
N THR A 93 8.40 5.27 25.17
CA THR A 93 7.23 5.71 25.94
C THR A 93 6.01 5.89 25.04
N LEU A 94 6.18 6.58 23.90
CA LEU A 94 5.12 6.82 22.92
C LEU A 94 4.58 5.52 22.32
N LEU A 95 5.46 4.59 21.93
CA LEU A 95 5.02 3.32 21.34
C LEU A 95 4.36 2.41 22.38
N SER A 96 4.82 2.45 23.64
CA SER A 96 4.21 1.69 24.74
C SER A 96 2.79 2.16 25.07
N SER A 97 2.51 3.47 25.02
CA SER A 97 1.14 3.98 25.22
C SER A 97 0.17 3.49 24.14
N VAL A 98 0.67 3.26 22.92
CA VAL A 98 -0.14 2.82 21.77
C VAL A 98 -0.36 1.31 21.75
N LEU A 99 0.69 0.52 22.03
CA LEU A 99 0.64 -0.95 21.93
C LEU A 99 -0.16 -1.62 23.05
N ALA A 100 -0.14 -1.06 24.25
CA ALA A 100 -0.73 -1.73 25.42
C ALA A 100 -2.10 -1.14 25.84
N THR A 101 -2.74 -0.34 24.98
CA THR A 101 -4.08 0.24 25.19
C THR A 101 -4.21 0.92 26.57
N HIS A 102 -3.56 2.06 26.74
CA HIS A 102 -3.51 2.82 28.00
C HIS A 102 -4.38 4.09 27.98
N ASP A 103 -4.37 4.85 29.09
CA ASP A 103 -4.84 6.24 29.13
C ASP A 103 -4.19 7.07 28.01
N GLY A 104 -5.01 7.72 27.17
CA GLY A 104 -4.57 8.61 26.09
C GLY A 104 -4.04 9.96 26.56
N GLY A 105 -3.90 10.15 27.88
CA GLY A 105 -3.30 11.31 28.53
C GLY A 105 -1.90 11.62 27.98
N GLY A 106 -1.72 12.83 27.46
CA GLY A 106 -0.44 13.32 26.93
C GLY A 106 -0.22 13.08 25.43
N LEU A 107 -1.15 12.44 24.72
CA LEU A 107 -1.16 12.40 23.25
C LEU A 107 -1.85 13.65 22.68
N GLU A 108 -1.25 14.30 21.68
CA GLU A 108 -1.80 15.48 21.00
C GLU A 108 -2.75 15.09 19.85
N SER A 109 -2.43 14.03 19.12
CA SER A 109 -3.20 13.52 17.99
C SER A 109 -4.49 12.89 18.46
N VAL A 110 -5.62 13.39 17.96
CA VAL A 110 -6.95 12.80 18.19
C VAL A 110 -7.02 11.35 17.71
N VAL A 111 -6.39 11.04 16.57
CA VAL A 111 -6.41 9.69 15.97
C VAL A 111 -5.66 8.69 16.84
N LEU A 112 -4.39 8.98 17.17
CA LEU A 112 -3.59 8.16 18.06
C LEU A 112 -4.19 8.04 19.46
N ARG A 113 -4.81 9.10 20.00
CA ARG A 113 -5.54 9.04 21.27
C ARG A 113 -6.71 8.08 21.20
N ALA A 114 -7.55 8.19 20.16
CA ALA A 114 -8.69 7.29 19.97
C ALA A 114 -8.25 5.82 19.87
N ARG A 115 -7.10 5.56 19.23
CA ARG A 115 -6.46 4.23 19.24
C ARG A 115 -6.04 3.79 20.63
N ALA A 116 -5.28 4.62 21.36
CA ALA A 116 -4.80 4.28 22.69
C ALA A 116 -5.95 3.95 23.66
N THR A 117 -7.09 4.65 23.52
CA THR A 117 -8.30 4.43 24.33
C THR A 117 -9.22 3.32 23.78
N GLY A 118 -8.78 2.53 22.80
CA GLY A 118 -9.52 1.35 22.30
C GLY A 118 -10.62 1.63 21.28
N SER A 119 -10.70 2.84 20.71
CA SER A 119 -11.63 3.22 19.63
C SER A 119 -10.90 3.75 18.39
N PRO A 120 -9.97 2.97 17.79
CA PRO A 120 -9.23 3.42 16.62
C PRO A 120 -10.15 3.63 15.41
N TYR A 121 -9.86 4.65 14.62
CA TYR A 121 -10.52 4.90 13.33
C TYR A 121 -9.47 5.30 12.28
N ASP A 122 -9.83 5.18 11.00
CA ASP A 122 -8.99 5.62 9.89
C ASP A 122 -9.45 7.00 9.40
N PRO A 123 -8.67 8.08 9.64
CA PRO A 123 -9.06 9.44 9.25
C PRO A 123 -9.20 9.60 7.73
N SER A 124 -8.39 8.90 6.94
CA SER A 124 -8.45 8.95 5.48
C SER A 124 -9.69 8.24 4.94
N ARG A 125 -10.19 7.20 5.61
CA ARG A 125 -11.50 6.61 5.26
C ARG A 125 -12.64 7.52 5.60
N MET A 126 -12.63 8.14 6.76
CA MET A 126 -13.66 9.08 7.17
C MET A 126 -13.82 10.20 6.14
N GLU A 127 -12.71 10.80 5.70
CA GLU A 127 -12.73 11.84 4.66
C GLU A 127 -13.34 11.33 3.33
N LYS A 128 -12.96 10.12 2.89
CA LYS A 128 -13.51 9.52 1.66
C LYS A 128 -14.99 9.19 1.77
N LEU A 129 -15.42 8.66 2.92
CA LEU A 129 -16.81 8.31 3.18
C LEU A 129 -17.68 9.57 3.30
N GLU A 130 -17.19 10.63 3.93
CA GLU A 130 -17.86 11.93 3.97
C GLU A 130 -18.03 12.49 2.55
N LYS A 131 -16.96 12.50 1.75
CA LYS A 131 -17.04 12.91 0.33
C LYS A 131 -18.04 12.09 -0.47
N LEU A 132 -18.04 10.77 -0.30
CA LEU A 132 -18.99 9.88 -0.96
C LEU A 132 -20.42 10.16 -0.49
N ALA A 133 -20.64 10.34 0.80
CA ALA A 133 -21.95 10.64 1.37
C ALA A 133 -22.50 11.97 0.82
N THR A 134 -21.67 13.02 0.78
CA THR A 134 -22.02 14.29 0.13
C THR A 134 -22.37 14.09 -1.34
N ALA A 135 -21.54 13.37 -2.10
CA ALA A 135 -21.80 13.13 -3.52
C ALA A 135 -23.10 12.35 -3.77
N LEU A 136 -23.39 11.32 -2.96
CA LEU A 136 -24.63 10.55 -3.05
C LEU A 136 -25.86 11.36 -2.62
N HIS A 137 -25.70 12.30 -1.69
CA HIS A 137 -26.76 13.22 -1.31
C HIS A 137 -27.07 14.21 -2.44
N ASP A 138 -26.04 14.77 -3.07
CA ASP A 138 -26.17 15.79 -4.11
C ASP A 138 -26.58 15.20 -5.47
N ALA A 139 -26.17 13.97 -5.76
CA ALA A 139 -26.45 13.25 -6.99
C ALA A 139 -26.86 11.80 -6.66
N PRO A 140 -28.12 11.55 -6.28
CA PRO A 140 -28.58 10.20 -6.01
C PRO A 140 -28.37 9.35 -7.28
N PRO A 141 -27.73 8.17 -7.18
CA PRO A 141 -27.43 7.36 -8.35
C PRO A 141 -28.72 6.84 -8.95
N ASP A 142 -28.86 7.02 -10.27
CA ASP A 142 -29.88 6.31 -11.02
C ASP A 142 -29.67 4.79 -10.87
N VAL A 143 -30.74 4.07 -10.58
CA VAL A 143 -30.71 2.61 -10.62
C VAL A 143 -30.43 2.23 -12.07
N LEU A 144 -29.20 1.79 -12.34
CA LEU A 144 -28.86 1.25 -13.65
C LEU A 144 -29.90 0.17 -13.97
N PRO A 145 -30.58 0.23 -15.13
CA PRO A 145 -31.47 -0.84 -15.55
C PRO A 145 -30.68 -2.14 -15.50
N SER A 146 -31.36 -3.25 -15.19
CA SER A 146 -30.76 -4.57 -15.12
C SER A 146 -30.14 -4.95 -16.46
N LEU A 147 -28.89 -4.56 -16.67
CA LEU A 147 -28.05 -5.17 -17.68
C LEU A 147 -28.07 -6.68 -17.41
N PRO A 148 -28.13 -7.53 -18.45
CA PRO A 148 -28.22 -8.98 -18.28
C PRO A 148 -27.20 -9.41 -17.22
N ALA A 149 -27.70 -10.09 -16.18
CA ALA A 149 -26.97 -10.38 -14.94
C ALA A 149 -25.63 -11.10 -15.18
N ASP A 150 -25.43 -11.65 -16.39
CA ASP A 150 -24.39 -12.59 -16.72
C ASP A 150 -23.29 -12.11 -17.68
N SER A 151 -23.22 -10.83 -18.06
CA SER A 151 -22.04 -10.41 -18.83
C SER A 151 -20.79 -10.48 -17.93
N VAL A 152 -19.76 -11.24 -18.34
CA VAL A 152 -18.45 -11.32 -17.68
C VAL A 152 -17.90 -9.94 -17.30
N ARG A 153 -18.24 -8.91 -18.08
CA ARG A 153 -17.86 -7.51 -17.85
C ARG A 153 -18.39 -6.95 -16.52
N ARG A 154 -19.59 -7.32 -16.07
CA ARG A 154 -20.14 -6.84 -14.80
C ARG A 154 -19.36 -7.41 -13.61
N ARG A 155 -18.87 -8.64 -13.73
CA ARG A 155 -18.04 -9.32 -12.71
C ARG A 155 -16.64 -8.72 -12.56
N LEU A 156 -16.21 -7.90 -13.54
CA LEU A 156 -14.98 -7.11 -13.49
C LEU A 156 -15.15 -5.80 -12.70
N LEU A 157 -16.38 -5.35 -12.44
CA LEU A 157 -16.65 -4.06 -11.80
C LEU A 157 -15.99 -3.89 -10.42
N PRO A 158 -15.99 -4.90 -9.51
CA PRO A 158 -15.34 -4.75 -8.20
C PRO A 158 -13.84 -4.44 -8.30
N LEU A 159 -13.16 -4.95 -9.33
CA LEU A 159 -11.76 -4.61 -9.59
C LEU A 159 -11.62 -3.10 -9.73
N PHE A 160 -12.38 -2.52 -10.65
CA PHE A 160 -12.31 -1.11 -10.99
C PHE A 160 -12.70 -0.23 -9.80
N LEU A 161 -13.83 -0.53 -9.15
CA LEU A 161 -14.31 0.24 -8.00
C LEU A 161 -13.29 0.31 -6.87
N VAL A 162 -12.70 -0.83 -6.48
CA VAL A 162 -11.70 -0.85 -5.41
C VAL A 162 -10.42 -0.14 -5.82
N THR A 163 -9.99 -0.25 -7.08
CA THR A 163 -8.79 0.48 -7.56
C THR A 163 -9.00 1.98 -7.63
N GLU A 164 -10.20 2.45 -7.99
CA GLU A 164 -10.52 3.89 -8.06
C GLU A 164 -10.72 4.51 -6.69
N VAL A 165 -11.53 3.88 -5.83
CA VAL A 165 -11.79 4.39 -4.47
C VAL A 165 -10.52 4.33 -3.63
N HIS A 166 -9.66 3.33 -3.86
CA HIS A 166 -8.44 3.06 -3.10
C HIS A 166 -8.71 3.04 -1.57
N PRO A 167 -9.59 2.14 -1.09
CA PRO A 167 -10.13 2.11 0.26
C PRO A 167 -9.16 1.62 1.36
N PHE A 168 -7.89 1.37 1.06
CA PHE A 168 -6.86 1.01 2.05
C PHE A 168 -5.54 1.76 1.81
N ASP A 169 -4.67 1.83 2.81
CA ASP A 169 -3.34 2.48 2.67
C ASP A 169 -2.39 1.62 1.85
N ASP A 170 -2.49 0.30 2.00
CA ASP A 170 -1.83 -0.72 1.18
C ASP A 170 -2.81 -1.87 0.88
N GLY A 171 -2.52 -2.63 -0.18
CA GLY A 171 -3.25 -3.86 -0.48
C GLY A 171 -4.45 -3.70 -1.41
N ASN A 172 -4.81 -2.50 -1.84
CA ASN A 172 -5.95 -2.25 -2.73
C ASN A 172 -5.94 -3.13 -3.97
N GLY A 173 -4.80 -3.23 -4.66
CA GLY A 173 -4.70 -4.09 -5.84
C GLY A 173 -4.89 -5.59 -5.53
N ARG A 174 -4.51 -6.06 -4.33
CA ARG A 174 -4.74 -7.45 -3.90
C ARG A 174 -6.22 -7.67 -3.62
N VAL A 175 -6.84 -6.79 -2.83
CA VAL A 175 -8.27 -6.85 -2.49
C VAL A 175 -9.14 -6.75 -3.74
N ALA A 176 -8.85 -5.81 -4.63
CA ALA A 176 -9.58 -5.61 -5.89
C ALA A 176 -9.60 -6.88 -6.75
N ARG A 177 -8.46 -7.57 -6.89
CA ARG A 177 -8.38 -8.84 -7.62
C ARG A 177 -9.12 -9.98 -6.92
N ILE A 178 -9.07 -10.06 -5.58
CA ILE A 178 -9.80 -11.06 -4.80
C ILE A 178 -11.31 -10.86 -4.99
N MET A 179 -11.81 -9.63 -4.86
CA MET A 179 -13.23 -9.31 -5.02
C MET A 179 -13.72 -9.61 -6.44
N MET A 180 -12.97 -9.20 -7.46
CA MET A 180 -13.28 -9.57 -8.85
C MET A 180 -13.29 -11.09 -9.05
N ASN A 181 -12.29 -11.81 -8.54
CA ASN A 181 -12.23 -13.26 -8.69
C ASN A 181 -13.35 -13.98 -7.94
N ALA A 182 -13.84 -13.43 -6.82
CA ALA A 182 -15.01 -13.95 -6.13
C ALA A 182 -16.26 -13.86 -7.02
N GLU A 183 -16.51 -12.72 -7.66
CA GLU A 183 -17.62 -12.54 -8.61
C GLU A 183 -17.48 -13.44 -9.85
N LEU A 184 -16.27 -13.59 -10.39
CA LEU A 184 -16.01 -14.51 -11.50
C LEU A 184 -16.34 -15.95 -11.11
N VAL A 185 -15.83 -16.43 -9.97
CA VAL A 185 -16.10 -17.80 -9.49
C VAL A 185 -17.58 -18.02 -9.22
N ALA A 186 -18.27 -17.06 -8.60
CA ALA A 186 -19.72 -17.14 -8.37
C ALA A 186 -20.52 -17.24 -9.67
N GLY A 187 -20.00 -16.68 -10.77
CA GLY A 187 -20.56 -16.81 -12.11
C GLY A 187 -20.12 -18.05 -12.90
N GLY A 188 -19.37 -18.98 -12.29
CA GLY A 188 -18.81 -20.13 -13.01
C GLY A 188 -17.68 -19.77 -13.99
N GLU A 189 -17.11 -18.57 -13.86
CA GLU A 189 -16.05 -18.08 -14.73
C GLU A 189 -14.66 -18.42 -14.19
N VAL A 190 -13.69 -18.57 -15.11
CA VAL A 190 -12.28 -18.74 -14.75
C VAL A 190 -11.75 -17.47 -14.06
N ARG A 191 -10.99 -17.66 -12.99
CA ARG A 191 -10.28 -16.60 -12.26
C ARG A 191 -9.29 -15.88 -13.16
N VAL A 192 -9.00 -14.62 -12.86
CA VAL A 192 -7.92 -13.86 -13.47
C VAL A 192 -6.71 -13.89 -12.53
N ILE A 193 -5.57 -14.31 -13.07
CA ILE A 193 -4.25 -14.09 -12.49
C ILE A 193 -3.53 -13.06 -13.35
N VAL A 194 -2.87 -12.09 -12.73
CA VAL A 194 -2.01 -11.12 -13.41
C VAL A 194 -0.55 -11.49 -13.10
N PRO A 195 0.15 -12.18 -14.02
CA PRO A 195 1.56 -12.53 -13.82
C PRO A 195 2.47 -11.31 -13.71
N THR A 196 3.63 -11.48 -13.08
CA THR A 196 4.62 -10.40 -12.88
C THR A 196 4.97 -9.74 -14.21
N VAL A 197 5.26 -10.54 -15.23
CA VAL A 197 5.62 -10.05 -16.58
C VAL A 197 4.52 -9.20 -17.23
N TYR A 198 3.26 -9.40 -16.84
CA TYR A 198 2.10 -8.74 -17.44
C TYR A 198 1.66 -7.48 -16.66
N ARG A 199 2.39 -7.13 -15.59
CA ARG A 199 2.06 -6.02 -14.70
C ARG A 199 2.02 -4.67 -15.42
N VAL A 200 2.94 -4.39 -16.34
CA VAL A 200 2.98 -3.10 -17.06
C VAL A 200 1.72 -2.93 -17.91
N ASN A 201 1.33 -3.94 -18.69
CA ASN A 201 0.10 -3.91 -19.50
C ASN A 201 -1.14 -3.68 -18.64
N TYR A 202 -1.21 -4.38 -17.49
CA TYR A 202 -2.29 -4.23 -16.54
C TYR A 202 -2.40 -2.81 -15.94
N LEU A 203 -1.29 -2.25 -15.47
CA LEU A 203 -1.27 -0.91 -14.89
C LEU A 203 -1.56 0.17 -15.94
N ALA A 204 -1.04 0.02 -17.17
CA ALA A 204 -1.33 0.93 -18.27
C ALA A 204 -2.82 0.92 -18.63
N ALA A 205 -3.46 -0.25 -18.66
CA ALA A 205 -4.88 -0.36 -18.97
C ALA A 205 -5.78 0.20 -17.86
N LEU A 206 -5.44 0.00 -16.58
CA LEU A 206 -6.10 0.69 -15.47
C LEU A 206 -5.99 2.21 -15.61
N LYS A 207 -4.76 2.72 -15.81
CA LYS A 207 -4.52 4.15 -15.96
C LYS A 207 -5.29 4.76 -17.14
N SER A 208 -5.42 4.01 -18.23
CA SER A 208 -6.21 4.42 -19.39
C SER A 208 -7.71 4.45 -19.11
N ALA A 209 -8.22 3.50 -18.33
CA ALA A 209 -9.62 3.50 -17.91
C ALA A 209 -9.94 4.71 -17.03
N THR A 210 -9.06 5.04 -16.07
CA THR A 210 -9.24 6.18 -15.16
C THR A 210 -9.20 7.54 -15.86
N HIS A 211 -8.19 7.78 -16.71
CA HIS A 211 -7.94 9.13 -17.23
C HIS A 211 -8.68 9.46 -18.53
N ASN A 212 -8.98 8.44 -19.34
CA ASN A 212 -9.41 8.64 -20.72
C ASN A 212 -10.63 7.77 -21.10
N ASP A 213 -11.39 7.27 -20.12
CA ASP A 213 -12.51 6.33 -20.31
C ASP A 213 -12.14 5.10 -21.17
N GLY A 214 -10.86 4.70 -21.15
CA GLY A 214 -10.27 3.66 -21.97
C GLY A 214 -10.62 2.22 -21.55
N PHE A 215 -11.87 1.97 -21.15
CA PHE A 215 -12.32 0.70 -20.58
C PHE A 215 -12.13 -0.50 -21.51
N GLY A 216 -12.12 -0.28 -22.84
CA GLY A 216 -11.84 -1.33 -23.82
C GLY A 216 -10.46 -1.98 -23.63
N ALA A 217 -9.43 -1.19 -23.32
CA ALA A 217 -8.10 -1.69 -23.04
C ALA A 217 -8.07 -2.55 -21.77
N LEU A 218 -8.75 -2.10 -20.71
CA LEU A 218 -8.86 -2.83 -19.45
C LEU A 218 -9.57 -4.18 -19.64
N ILE A 219 -10.71 -4.18 -20.34
CA ILE A 219 -11.45 -5.40 -20.67
C ILE A 219 -10.58 -6.36 -21.49
N GLY A 220 -9.86 -5.84 -22.49
CA GLY A 220 -8.97 -6.66 -23.33
C GLY A 220 -7.85 -7.32 -22.53
N VAL A 221 -7.19 -6.55 -21.66
CA VAL A 221 -6.11 -7.06 -20.80
C VAL A 221 -6.61 -8.13 -19.83
N LEU A 222 -7.75 -7.91 -19.18
CA LEU A 222 -8.35 -8.86 -18.24
C LEU A 222 -8.87 -10.11 -18.96
N SER A 223 -9.43 -9.95 -20.16
CA SER A 223 -9.85 -11.08 -21.00
C SER A 223 -8.68 -11.97 -21.41
N PHE A 224 -7.56 -11.36 -21.82
CA PHE A 224 -6.33 -12.11 -22.12
C PHE A 224 -5.79 -12.83 -20.87
N ALA A 225 -5.71 -12.14 -19.74
CA ALA A 225 -5.26 -12.74 -18.47
C ALA A 225 -6.14 -13.91 -18.05
N ARG A 226 -7.47 -13.80 -18.17
CA ARG A 226 -8.41 -14.90 -17.91
C ARG A 226 -8.17 -16.10 -18.84
N ARG A 227 -8.01 -15.86 -20.14
CA ARG A 227 -7.71 -16.92 -21.14
C ARG A 227 -6.38 -17.60 -20.86
N TYR A 228 -5.39 -16.84 -20.42
CA TYR A 228 -4.11 -17.36 -19.98
C TYR A 228 -4.28 -18.27 -18.76
N THR A 229 -4.96 -17.80 -17.70
CA THR A 229 -5.23 -18.61 -16.51
C THR A 229 -6.01 -19.87 -16.83
N ALA A 230 -6.98 -19.81 -17.76
CA ALA A 230 -7.76 -20.98 -18.18
C ALA A 230 -6.95 -22.09 -18.87
N ARG A 231 -5.72 -21.80 -19.31
CA ARG A 231 -4.85 -22.73 -20.03
C ARG A 231 -3.72 -23.30 -19.19
N ILE A 232 -3.52 -22.77 -17.98
CA ILE A 232 -2.54 -23.33 -17.05
C ILE A 232 -3.14 -24.59 -16.45
N ASP A 233 -2.37 -25.67 -16.45
CA ASP A 233 -2.76 -26.89 -15.75
C ASP A 233 -2.49 -26.74 -14.24
N PHE A 234 -3.56 -26.58 -13.47
CA PHE A 234 -3.53 -26.48 -12.01
C PHE A 234 -3.82 -27.82 -11.30
N SER A 235 -3.73 -28.96 -12.00
CA SER A 235 -3.95 -30.28 -11.40
C SER A 235 -2.92 -30.63 -10.34
N ASP A 236 -1.66 -30.21 -10.54
CA ASP A 236 -0.57 -30.35 -9.59
C ASP A 236 0.30 -29.09 -9.55
N ARG A 237 0.94 -28.85 -8.41
CA ARG A 237 1.83 -27.70 -8.21
C ARG A 237 3.00 -27.70 -9.19
N SER A 238 3.67 -28.84 -9.39
CA SER A 238 4.85 -28.95 -10.25
C SER A 238 4.49 -28.63 -11.71
N THR A 239 3.35 -29.15 -12.18
CA THR A 239 2.83 -28.88 -13.52
C THR A 239 2.52 -27.41 -13.71
N ALA A 240 1.81 -26.79 -12.77
CA ALA A 240 1.49 -25.37 -12.81
C ALA A 240 2.76 -24.49 -12.82
N GLU A 241 3.74 -24.79 -11.95
CA GLU A 241 5.01 -24.06 -11.89
C GLU A 241 5.80 -24.18 -13.21
N SER A 242 5.79 -25.36 -13.84
CA SER A 242 6.39 -25.59 -15.16
C SER A 242 5.73 -24.73 -16.25
N ASP A 243 4.41 -24.72 -16.32
CA ASP A 243 3.64 -23.89 -17.27
C ASP A 243 3.87 -22.39 -17.06
N LEU A 244 3.84 -21.93 -15.81
CA LEU A 244 4.11 -20.55 -15.44
C LEU A 244 5.54 -20.13 -15.85
N THR A 245 6.52 -21.01 -15.65
CA THR A 245 7.91 -20.75 -16.02
C THR A 245 8.09 -20.67 -17.53
N ARG A 246 7.58 -21.66 -18.27
CA ARG A 246 7.66 -21.70 -19.75
C ARG A 246 6.97 -20.53 -20.43
N THR A 247 5.96 -19.96 -19.77
CA THR A 247 5.20 -18.81 -20.30
C THR A 247 5.75 -17.43 -19.90
N ASN A 248 6.91 -17.39 -19.24
CA ASN A 248 7.54 -16.17 -18.71
C ASN A 248 6.79 -15.49 -17.56
N ALA A 249 5.85 -16.17 -16.89
CA ALA A 249 4.97 -15.57 -15.89
C ALA A 249 5.70 -14.82 -14.76
N PHE A 250 6.86 -15.35 -14.35
CA PHE A 250 7.66 -14.85 -13.23
C PHE A 250 8.69 -13.78 -13.61
N ARG A 251 8.86 -13.45 -14.90
CA ARG A 251 9.83 -12.43 -15.33
C ARG A 251 9.46 -11.06 -14.77
N ASP A 252 10.47 -10.25 -14.42
CA ASP A 252 10.25 -8.85 -14.08
C ASP A 252 9.63 -8.11 -15.27
N ALA A 253 8.66 -7.25 -14.99
CA ALA A 253 7.86 -6.63 -16.04
C ALA A 253 8.64 -5.59 -16.85
N LEU A 254 9.53 -4.83 -16.20
CA LEU A 254 10.30 -3.76 -16.84
C LEU A 254 11.46 -4.35 -17.64
N GLU A 255 12.16 -5.33 -17.06
CA GLU A 255 13.19 -6.08 -17.78
C GLU A 255 12.62 -6.80 -19.01
N ALA A 256 11.45 -7.44 -18.85
CA ALA A 256 10.80 -8.12 -19.96
C ALA A 256 10.38 -7.15 -21.07
N GLU A 257 9.82 -5.99 -20.72
CA GLU A 257 9.44 -4.98 -21.70
C GLU A 257 10.64 -4.44 -22.48
N ALA A 258 11.75 -4.14 -21.80
CA ALA A 258 12.99 -3.67 -22.44
C ALA A 258 13.57 -4.69 -23.43
N ASN A 259 13.40 -5.99 -23.15
CA ASN A 259 13.91 -7.09 -23.97
C ASN A 259 12.86 -7.67 -24.94
N GLY A 260 11.67 -7.09 -25.04
CA GLY A 260 10.59 -7.57 -25.90
C GLY A 260 9.99 -8.93 -25.47
N ILE A 261 10.25 -9.37 -24.24
CA ILE A 261 9.70 -10.60 -23.67
C ILE A 261 8.26 -10.34 -23.25
N ARG A 262 7.35 -11.23 -23.65
CA ARG A 262 5.91 -11.13 -23.34
C ARG A 262 5.42 -12.40 -22.63
N LEU A 263 4.29 -12.27 -21.96
CA LEU A 263 3.55 -13.42 -21.45
C LEU A 263 3.10 -14.29 -22.64
N ALA A 264 3.57 -15.53 -22.69
CA ALA A 264 3.13 -16.49 -23.69
C ALA A 264 1.91 -17.28 -23.20
N LEU A 265 1.15 -17.85 -24.12
CA LEU A 265 0.09 -18.80 -23.75
C LEU A 265 0.72 -20.20 -23.64
N PRO A 266 0.31 -21.03 -22.67
CA PRO A 266 0.76 -22.41 -22.54
C PRO A 266 0.50 -23.22 -23.81
#